data_AF-A0A0F2PZ99-F1
#
_entry.id   AF-A0A0F2PZ99-F1
#
_cell.length_a   1.000
_cell.length_b   1.000
_cell.length_c   1.000
_cell.angle_alpha   90.00
_cell.angle_beta   90.00
_cell.angle_gamma   90.00
#
_symmetry.space_group_name_H-M   'P 1'
#
loop_
_entity.id
_entity.type
_entity.pdbx_description
1 polymer ?
#
loop_
_entity_poly.entity_id
_entity_poly.type
_entity_poly.pdbx_seq_one_letter_code
_entity_poly.pdbx_strand_id
1 'polypeptide(L)'
;MQDLRMEVFLYENEDPRYNSDADILAQFLNSLREKYPQMIIEVYEGNKMDQLSQHMDIDYQNLKNYPLFILNGHIVSVEGKATIEDIENYIEEVL
;
A
#
# COMPACT_ATOMS: atom_id res chain seq x y z
N MET A 1 -15.37 -7.91 15.80
CA MET A 1 -14.04 -7.74 15.19
C MET A 1 -14.29 -7.32 13.75
N GLN A 2 -13.72 -6.18 13.33
CA GLN A 2 -13.67 -5.83 11.91
C GLN A 2 -12.57 -6.66 11.26
N ASP A 3 -12.82 -7.13 10.05
CA ASP A 3 -11.78 -7.80 9.25
C ASP A 3 -10.69 -6.78 8.89
N LEU A 4 -9.43 -7.15 9.02
CA LEU A 4 -8.29 -6.34 8.59
C LEU A 4 -8.29 -6.28 7.06
N ARG A 5 -8.53 -5.10 6.49
CA ARG A 5 -8.50 -4.88 5.04
C ARG A 5 -7.39 -3.89 4.67
N MET A 6 -6.53 -4.32 3.78
CA MET A 6 -5.49 -3.51 3.19
C MET A 6 -5.78 -3.26 1.71
N GLU A 7 -5.72 -2.00 1.32
CA GLU A 7 -5.80 -1.57 -0.07
C GLU A 7 -4.42 -1.02 -0.46
N VAL A 8 -3.86 -1.58 -1.53
CA VAL A 8 -2.54 -1.26 -2.04
C VAL A 8 -2.69 -0.66 -3.42
N PHE A 9 -2.28 0.58 -3.57
CA PHE A 9 -2.39 1.28 -4.84
C PHE A 9 -1.00 1.43 -5.48
N LEU A 10 -0.89 0.94 -6.72
CA LEU A 10 0.31 0.94 -7.53
C LEU A 10 0.16 1.94 -8.68
N TYR A 11 1.16 2.79 -8.84
CA TYR A 11 1.24 3.68 -9.99
C TYR A 11 1.86 2.92 -11.18
N GLU A 12 1.31 3.10 -12.38
CA GLU A 12 2.01 2.69 -13.60
C GLU A 12 3.25 3.58 -13.74
N ASN A 13 4.40 3.06 -13.33
CA ASN A 13 5.67 3.75 -13.53
C ASN A 13 6.20 3.45 -14.94
N GLU A 14 6.40 4.49 -15.73
CA GLU A 14 7.06 4.40 -17.04
C GLU A 14 8.58 4.15 -16.92
N ASP A 15 9.15 4.19 -15.70
CA ASP A 15 10.58 3.98 -15.46
C ASP A 15 10.90 2.49 -15.18
N PRO A 16 11.70 1.84 -16.05
CA PRO A 16 12.01 0.41 -15.94
C PRO A 16 12.86 0.03 -14.70
N ARG A 17 13.39 1.00 -13.94
CA ARG A 17 14.04 0.73 -12.65
C ARG A 17 13.06 0.21 -11.59
N TYR A 18 11.77 0.49 -11.74
CA TYR A 18 10.71 -0.02 -10.86
C TYR A 18 10.36 -1.50 -11.06
N ASN A 19 10.84 -2.15 -12.12
CA ASN A 19 10.66 -3.60 -12.26
C ASN A 19 11.37 -4.38 -11.13
N SER A 20 12.45 -3.83 -10.56
CA SER A 20 13.09 -4.40 -9.37
C SER A 20 12.28 -4.15 -8.09
N ASP A 21 11.48 -3.10 -8.05
CA ASP A 21 10.61 -2.76 -6.91
C ASP A 21 9.31 -3.59 -6.92
N ALA A 22 8.87 -4.08 -8.08
CA ALA A 22 7.74 -5.01 -8.18
C ALA A 22 8.03 -6.34 -7.46
N ASP A 23 9.25 -6.88 -7.59
CA ASP A 23 9.68 -8.09 -6.88
C ASP A 23 9.78 -7.85 -5.36
N ILE A 24 10.27 -6.66 -4.95
CA ILE A 24 10.35 -6.27 -3.53
C ILE A 24 8.95 -6.14 -2.94
N LEU A 25 8.03 -5.49 -3.65
CA LEU A 25 6.64 -5.37 -3.24
C LEU A 25 5.95 -6.74 -3.16
N ALA A 26 6.18 -7.62 -4.12
CA ALA A 26 5.61 -8.98 -4.09
C ALA A 26 6.11 -9.76 -2.86
N GLN A 27 7.40 -9.66 -2.53
CA GLN A 27 7.96 -10.26 -1.31
C GLN A 27 7.32 -9.66 -0.06
N PHE A 28 7.19 -8.34 0.00
CA PHE A 28 6.56 -7.62 1.10
C PHE A 28 5.11 -8.06 1.35
N LEU A 29 4.28 -8.09 0.29
CA LEU A 29 2.89 -8.52 0.38
C LEU A 29 2.77 -9.99 0.78
N ASN A 30 3.69 -10.84 0.32
CA ASN A 30 3.74 -12.24 0.75
C ASN A 30 4.07 -12.36 2.24
N SER A 31 5.06 -11.61 2.75
CA SER A 31 5.38 -11.60 4.18
C SER A 31 4.19 -11.13 5.04
N LEU A 32 3.44 -10.12 4.58
CA LEU A 32 2.21 -9.68 5.25
C LEU A 32 1.13 -10.77 5.27
N ARG A 33 0.94 -11.49 4.16
CA ARG A 33 -0.02 -12.61 4.10
C ARG A 33 0.37 -13.79 4.98
N GLU A 34 1.66 -14.08 5.10
CA GLU A 34 2.16 -15.13 5.99
C GLU A 34 1.92 -14.77 7.46
N LYS A 35 2.15 -13.50 7.84
CA LYS A 35 1.98 -13.04 9.22
C LYS A 35 0.52 -12.78 9.59
N TYR A 36 -0.27 -12.27 8.65
CA TYR A 36 -1.69 -11.94 8.81
C TYR A 36 -2.55 -12.67 7.77
N PRO A 37 -2.72 -14.00 7.88
CA PRO A 37 -3.48 -14.79 6.90
C PRO A 37 -4.96 -14.41 6.81
N GLN A 38 -5.50 -13.76 7.85
CA GLN A 38 -6.85 -13.21 7.88
C GLN A 38 -6.99 -11.84 7.20
N MET A 39 -5.87 -11.19 6.85
CA MET A 39 -5.90 -9.86 6.22
C MET A 39 -6.32 -9.99 4.75
N ILE A 40 -7.33 -9.22 4.37
CA ILE A 40 -7.76 -9.08 2.98
C ILE A 40 -6.88 -8.02 2.34
N ILE A 41 -6.04 -8.41 1.37
CA ILE A 41 -5.16 -7.47 0.63
C ILE A 41 -5.67 -7.33 -0.79
N GLU A 42 -6.13 -6.12 -1.14
CA GLU A 42 -6.54 -5.76 -2.50
C GLU A 42 -5.49 -4.85 -3.13
N VAL A 43 -5.09 -5.20 -4.36
CA VAL A 43 -4.10 -4.44 -5.12
C VAL A 43 -4.80 -3.76 -6.30
N TYR A 44 -4.55 -2.46 -6.46
CA TYR A 44 -5.12 -1.63 -7.50
C TYR A 44 -4.00 -0.99 -8.32
N GLU A 45 -4.02 -1.18 -9.63
CA GLU A 45 -3.03 -0.63 -10.56
C GLU A 45 -3.65 0.49 -11.42
N GLY A 46 -2.86 1.52 -11.75
CA GLY A 46 -3.21 2.53 -12.76
C GLY A 46 -4.39 3.44 -12.40
N ASN A 47 -5.34 3.60 -13.34
CA ASN A 47 -6.43 4.60 -13.36
C ASN A 47 -7.32 4.70 -12.09
N LYS A 48 -7.29 3.72 -11.18
CA LYS A 48 -8.03 3.79 -9.91
C LYS A 48 -7.38 4.75 -8.90
N MET A 49 -6.06 4.99 -9.02
CA MET A 49 -5.34 5.99 -8.22
C MET A 49 -5.84 7.41 -8.49
N ASP A 50 -6.07 7.76 -9.76
CA ASP A 50 -6.55 9.10 -10.13
C ASP A 50 -7.90 9.42 -9.49
N GLN A 51 -8.77 8.42 -9.31
CA GLN A 51 -10.07 8.57 -8.66
C GLN A 51 -9.96 8.78 -7.14
N LEU A 52 -9.03 8.07 -6.49
CA LEU A 52 -8.71 8.28 -5.08
C LEU A 52 -8.04 9.62 -4.83
N SER A 53 -7.23 10.08 -5.78
CA SER A 53 -6.52 11.34 -5.63
C SER A 53 -7.44 12.54 -5.48
N GLN A 54 -8.53 12.52 -6.23
CA GLN A 54 -9.55 13.54 -6.18
C GLN A 54 -10.36 13.51 -4.89
N HIS A 55 -10.41 12.37 -4.20
CA HIS A 55 -11.20 12.19 -2.98
C HIS A 55 -10.41 12.43 -1.69
N MET A 56 -9.09 12.18 -1.68
CA MET A 56 -8.30 12.19 -0.44
C MET A 56 -7.42 13.44 -0.23
N ASP A 57 -7.39 14.39 -1.18
CA ASP A 57 -6.60 15.64 -1.10
C ASP A 57 -5.11 15.40 -0.73
N ILE A 58 -4.54 14.32 -1.25
CA ILE A 58 -3.12 13.97 -1.08
C ILE A 58 -2.34 14.51 -2.29
N ASP A 59 -1.15 15.07 -2.08
CA ASP A 59 -0.28 15.51 -3.18
C ASP A 59 0.46 14.30 -3.79
N TYR A 60 -0.14 13.69 -4.81
CA TYR A 60 0.36 12.47 -5.44
C TYR A 60 1.63 12.65 -6.28
N GLN A 61 2.12 13.87 -6.50
CA GLN A 61 3.35 14.06 -7.26
C GLN A 61 4.56 13.36 -6.61
N ASN A 62 4.56 13.23 -5.29
CA ASN A 62 5.58 12.49 -4.54
C ASN A 62 5.29 10.98 -4.45
N LEU A 63 4.06 10.55 -4.71
CA LEU A 63 3.62 9.15 -4.64
C LEU A 63 3.78 8.38 -5.96
N LYS A 64 4.05 9.06 -7.09
CA LYS A 64 4.29 8.40 -8.39
C LYS A 64 5.35 7.31 -8.33
N ASN A 65 6.26 7.41 -7.38
CA ASN A 65 7.40 6.52 -7.22
C ASN A 65 7.13 5.34 -6.27
N TYR A 66 6.00 5.27 -5.58
CA TYR A 66 5.86 4.31 -4.49
C TYR A 66 4.43 3.80 -4.28
N PRO A 67 4.29 2.55 -3.80
CA PRO A 67 2.99 2.01 -3.42
C PRO A 67 2.38 2.78 -2.24
N LEU A 68 1.09 3.10 -2.35
CA LEU A 68 0.28 3.64 -1.27
C LEU A 68 -0.43 2.48 -0.57
N PHE A 69 -0.27 2.40 0.76
CA PHE A 69 -0.90 1.37 1.59
C PHE A 69 -1.96 2.02 2.48
N ILE A 70 -3.18 1.51 2.40
CA ILE A 70 -4.31 1.95 3.21
C ILE A 70 -4.81 0.75 4.01
N LEU A 71 -4.84 0.85 5.34
CA LEU A 71 -5.39 -0.17 6.22
C LEU A 71 -6.70 0.34 6.83
N ASN A 72 -7.81 -0.35 6.60
CA ASN A 72 -9.14 0.00 7.10
C ASN A 72 -9.53 1.47 6.84
N GLY A 73 -9.12 2.02 5.69
CA GLY A 73 -9.39 3.42 5.31
C GLY A 73 -8.37 4.43 5.83
N HIS A 74 -7.33 4.00 6.54
CA HIS A 74 -6.26 4.86 7.04
C HIS A 74 -4.96 4.64 6.27
N ILE A 75 -4.30 5.74 5.92
CA ILE A 75 -3.05 5.69 5.15
C ILE A 75 -1.91 5.32 6.10
N VAL A 76 -1.23 4.22 5.80
CA VAL A 76 -0.12 3.69 6.60
C VAL A 76 1.25 3.99 5.95
N SER A 77 1.24 4.36 4.66
CA SER A 77 2.43 4.77 3.92
C SER A 77 2.19 6.09 3.23
N VAL A 78 2.94 7.12 3.63
CA VAL A 78 3.11 8.33 2.82
C VAL A 78 4.60 8.37 2.49
N GLU A 79 4.95 8.63 1.23
CA GLU A 79 6.35 8.79 0.78
C GLU A 79 7.20 7.52 0.62
N GLY A 80 6.56 6.34 0.55
CA GLY A 80 7.21 5.19 -0.09
C GLY A 80 8.22 4.41 0.72
N LYS A 81 8.13 4.49 2.04
CA LYS A 81 8.96 3.73 2.96
C LYS A 81 8.15 3.01 4.02
N ALA A 82 6.93 2.58 3.72
CA ALA A 82 6.26 1.66 4.63
C ALA A 82 7.02 0.35 4.67
N THR A 83 7.64 0.09 5.82
CA THR A 83 8.19 -1.19 6.18
C THR A 83 7.08 -2.08 6.76
N ILE A 84 7.37 -3.38 6.89
CA ILE A 84 6.42 -4.29 7.53
C ILE A 84 6.18 -3.83 8.97
N GLU A 85 7.22 -3.34 9.64
CA GLU A 85 7.16 -2.80 11.01
C GLU A 85 6.18 -1.62 11.14
N ASP A 86 6.13 -0.71 10.16
CA ASP A 86 5.18 0.42 10.20
C ASP A 86 3.72 -0.07 10.14
N ILE A 87 3.46 -1.09 9.32
CA ILE A 87 2.15 -1.72 9.22
C ILE A 87 1.82 -2.49 10.50
N GLU A 88 2.79 -3.19 11.07
CA GLU A 88 2.63 -3.92 12.32
C GLU A 88 2.28 -2.99 13.48
N ASN A 89 3.04 -1.91 13.66
CA ASN A 89 2.77 -0.89 14.66
C ASN A 89 1.35 -0.31 14.49
N TYR A 90 0.94 -0.05 13.25
CA TYR A 90 -0.40 0.45 12.98
C TYR A 90 -1.51 -0.57 13.29
N ILE A 91 -1.30 -1.85 12.97
CA ILE A 91 -2.24 -2.92 13.34
C ILE A 91 -2.36 -3.04 14.86
N GLU A 92 -1.25 -2.94 15.60
CA GLU A 92 -1.23 -2.99 17.06
C GLU A 92 -1.86 -1.75 17.72
N GLU A 93 -1.75 -0.57 17.11
CA GLU A 93 -2.38 0.66 17.63
C GLU A 93 -3.91 0.70 17.40
N VAL A 94 -4.41 0.03 16.35
CA VAL A 94 -5.82 0.08 15.94
C VAL A 94 -6.66 -1.09 16.49
N LEU A 95 -6.05 -2.21 16.90
CA LEU A 95 -6.74 -3.40 17.46
C LEU A 95 -6.57 -3.52 18.99
#